data_AF-A0A423XPH4-F1
#
_entry.id   AF-A0A423XPH4-F1
#
_cell.length_a   1.000
_cell.length_b   1.000
_cell.length_c   1.000
_cell.angle_alpha   90.00
_cell.angle_beta   90.00
_cell.angle_gamma   90.00
#
_symmetry.space_group_name_H-M   'P 1'
#
loop_
_entity.id
_entity.type
_entity.pdbx_description
1 polymer ?
#
loop_
_entity_poly.entity_id
_entity_poly.type
_entity_poly.pdbx_seq_one_letter_code
_entity_poly.pdbx_strand_id
1 'polypeptide(L)'
;MVVSALDLPQVWQKPALPALLEALQQLRVDPPVWNLKISRAEILKDQDTTVQHRREISAYLSTIISSGLDWIDDEEDREIIWEEASKRFSERCGRSAMGEITRRWPFEDDSYAPFELVIKEPPLTGDNLGLKTWGSSYVLAQMLHNIGETSLSHLVGQGKETRPTVLELGSGTGLLGLAAAAIWKTHVILSDLPEIVPNLSYNVEQNRQMIGERGGAAVAGALTWGGEEDEVDPLLFSRKNNFKVIIIADPLYDDNHPGLLAGAVDDQLSLDPDARVMVMVPQRDAVTVKLLSAFKNEMASKSVPLVCLEETFVAGQDDWGNDDDEEARRVNCWHGVFGRQLNVAA
;
A
#
# COMPACT_ATOMS: atom_id res chain seq x y z
N MET A 1 -20.42 -16.48 13.95
CA MET A 1 -20.38 -17.95 13.99
C MET A 1 -19.60 -18.39 12.77
N VAL A 2 -18.59 -19.24 12.92
CA VAL A 2 -17.84 -19.79 11.80
C VAL A 2 -18.77 -20.80 11.10
N VAL A 3 -19.10 -20.54 9.84
CA VAL A 3 -20.02 -21.39 9.06
C VAL A 3 -19.29 -22.68 8.70
N SER A 4 -19.75 -23.86 9.13
CA SER A 4 -19.10 -25.11 8.74
C SER A 4 -19.33 -25.40 7.26
N ALA A 5 -18.34 -25.95 6.56
CA ALA A 5 -18.50 -26.42 5.18
C ALA A 5 -19.62 -27.48 5.05
N LEU A 6 -19.89 -28.21 6.14
CA LEU A 6 -20.94 -29.23 6.22
C LEU A 6 -22.36 -28.65 6.36
N ASP A 7 -22.47 -27.40 6.83
CA ASP A 7 -23.75 -26.70 6.99
C ASP A 7 -24.20 -26.00 5.69
N LEU A 8 -23.31 -25.95 4.69
CA LEU A 8 -23.59 -25.35 3.38
C LEU A 8 -24.38 -26.29 2.45
N PRO A 9 -25.16 -25.76 1.50
CA PRO A 9 -25.87 -26.56 0.51
C PRO A 9 -24.92 -27.44 -0.32
N GLN A 10 -25.11 -28.75 -0.29
CA GLN A 10 -24.20 -29.67 -0.97
C GLN A 10 -24.67 -29.94 -2.41
N VAL A 11 -23.73 -30.02 -3.36
CA VAL A 11 -24.00 -30.31 -4.79
C VAL A 11 -24.90 -31.54 -4.97
N TRP A 12 -24.70 -32.61 -4.18
CA TRP A 12 -25.51 -33.83 -4.27
C TRP A 12 -26.97 -33.65 -3.82
N GLN A 13 -27.29 -32.58 -3.08
CA GLN A 13 -28.65 -32.23 -2.67
C GLN A 13 -29.43 -31.50 -3.77
N LYS A 14 -28.77 -31.11 -4.87
CA LYS A 14 -29.35 -30.33 -5.97
C LYS A 14 -30.07 -29.05 -5.50
N PRO A 15 -29.39 -28.18 -4.73
CA PRO A 15 -29.97 -26.93 -4.22
C PRO A 15 -30.36 -25.98 -5.37
N ALA A 16 -31.43 -25.21 -5.18
CA ALA A 16 -31.83 -24.17 -6.12
C ALA A 16 -30.80 -23.02 -6.15
N LEU A 17 -30.74 -22.28 -7.26
CA LEU A 17 -29.80 -21.18 -7.46
C LEU A 17 -29.77 -20.17 -6.29
N PRO A 18 -30.92 -19.66 -5.77
CA PRO A 18 -30.87 -18.67 -4.70
C PRO A 18 -30.15 -19.18 -3.44
N ALA A 19 -30.31 -20.48 -3.12
CA ALA A 19 -29.69 -21.09 -1.95
C ALA A 19 -28.17 -21.24 -2.11
N LEU A 20 -27.71 -21.64 -3.30
CA LEU A 20 -26.26 -21.71 -3.59
C LEU A 20 -25.63 -20.33 -3.63
N LEU A 21 -26.28 -19.39 -4.30
CA LEU A 21 -25.76 -18.04 -4.46
C LEU A 21 -25.66 -17.32 -3.10
N GLU A 22 -26.69 -17.43 -2.26
CA GLU A 22 -26.66 -16.89 -0.90
C GLU A 22 -25.54 -17.53 -0.07
N ALA A 23 -25.39 -18.85 -0.13
CA ALA A 23 -24.31 -19.56 0.56
C ALA A 23 -22.92 -19.10 0.08
N LEU A 24 -22.70 -18.95 -1.23
CA LEU A 24 -21.44 -18.47 -1.79
C LEU A 24 -21.16 -17.02 -1.39
N GLN A 25 -22.16 -16.15 -1.41
CA GLN A 25 -22.02 -14.75 -0.98
C GLN A 25 -21.64 -14.64 0.51
N GLN A 26 -22.17 -15.53 1.36
CA GLN A 26 -21.78 -15.62 2.78
C GLN A 26 -20.33 -16.07 3.00
N LEU A 27 -19.73 -16.76 2.02
CA LEU A 27 -18.33 -17.16 2.04
C LEU A 27 -17.37 -16.05 1.59
N ARG A 28 -17.86 -14.84 1.33
CA ARG A 28 -16.99 -13.71 1.00
C ARG A 28 -15.95 -13.49 2.10
N VAL A 29 -14.68 -13.38 1.68
CA VAL A 29 -13.60 -12.94 2.55
C VAL A 29 -13.15 -11.58 2.06
N ASP A 30 -13.29 -10.57 2.91
CA ASP A 30 -12.69 -9.28 2.62
C ASP A 30 -11.16 -9.41 2.69
N PRO A 31 -10.42 -8.73 1.80
CA PRO A 31 -8.96 -8.81 1.81
C PRO A 31 -8.43 -8.34 3.17
N PRO A 32 -7.39 -9.00 3.71
CA PRO A 32 -6.86 -8.64 5.02
C PRO A 32 -6.33 -7.20 5.01
N VAL A 33 -6.59 -6.51 6.12
CA VAL A 33 -5.96 -5.23 6.47
C VAL A 33 -4.95 -5.55 7.57
N TRP A 34 -3.70 -5.14 7.40
CA TRP A 34 -2.67 -5.41 8.40
C TRP A 34 -3.03 -4.74 9.72
N ASN A 35 -3.06 -5.52 10.80
CA ASN A 35 -3.35 -5.00 12.13
C ASN A 35 -2.10 -5.11 13.01
N LEU A 36 -1.40 -3.98 13.16
CA LEU A 36 -0.18 -3.88 13.94
C LEU A 36 -0.41 -3.96 15.46
N LYS A 37 -1.68 -3.95 15.94
CA LYS A 37 -2.03 -3.92 17.37
C LYS A 37 -2.32 -5.31 17.98
N ILE A 38 -2.34 -6.40 17.18
CA ILE A 38 -2.71 -7.75 17.67
C ILE A 38 -1.50 -8.43 18.33
N SER A 39 -1.70 -9.02 19.52
CA SER A 39 -0.65 -9.68 20.30
C SER A 39 -0.29 -11.10 19.79
N ARG A 40 0.96 -11.54 20.01
CA ARG A 40 1.49 -12.86 19.59
C ARG A 40 0.66 -14.06 20.09
N ALA A 41 -0.01 -13.95 21.23
CA ALA A 41 -0.77 -15.04 21.83
C ALA A 41 -2.18 -15.19 21.23
N GLU A 42 -2.77 -14.10 20.75
CA GLU A 42 -4.09 -14.11 20.09
C GLU A 42 -3.97 -14.62 18.66
N ILE A 43 -2.89 -14.25 17.95
CA ILE A 43 -2.58 -14.72 16.60
C ILE A 43 -2.45 -16.26 16.55
N LEU A 44 -1.65 -16.85 17.44
CA LEU A 44 -1.41 -18.30 17.46
C LEU A 44 -2.67 -19.14 17.75
N LYS A 45 -3.61 -18.59 18.53
CA LYS A 45 -4.84 -19.30 18.91
C LYS A 45 -5.90 -19.24 17.80
N ASP A 46 -5.91 -18.18 17.00
CA ASP A 46 -6.82 -18.01 15.87
C ASP A 46 -6.33 -18.77 14.61
N GLN A 47 -5.01 -18.93 14.46
CA GLN A 47 -4.36 -19.60 13.32
C GLN A 47 -4.81 -21.06 13.12
N ASP A 48 -4.78 -21.89 14.18
CA ASP A 48 -5.03 -23.33 14.06
C ASP A 48 -6.48 -23.64 13.66
N THR A 49 -7.44 -22.91 14.22
CA THR A 49 -8.86 -22.99 13.87
C THR A 49 -9.16 -22.43 12.47
N THR A 50 -8.42 -21.40 12.05
CA THR A 50 -8.65 -20.73 10.75
C THR A 50 -8.09 -21.53 9.57
N VAL A 51 -6.94 -22.21 9.73
CA VAL A 51 -6.31 -22.98 8.63
C VAL A 51 -7.15 -24.20 8.25
N GLN A 52 -7.61 -24.98 9.24
CA GLN A 52 -8.46 -26.14 8.99
C GLN A 52 -9.77 -25.73 8.33
N HIS A 53 -10.40 -24.67 8.84
CA HIS A 53 -11.63 -24.12 8.28
C HIS A 53 -11.44 -23.61 6.83
N ARG A 54 -10.32 -22.93 6.53
CA ARG A 54 -9.99 -22.46 5.18
C ARG A 54 -9.88 -23.62 4.19
N ARG A 55 -9.23 -24.72 4.58
CA ARG A 55 -9.09 -25.93 3.73
C ARG A 55 -10.44 -26.57 3.42
N GLU A 56 -11.32 -26.68 4.40
CA GLU A 56 -12.66 -27.26 4.23
C GLU A 56 -13.52 -26.43 3.26
N ILE A 57 -13.49 -25.10 3.40
CA ILE A 57 -14.21 -24.21 2.49
C ILE A 57 -13.61 -24.23 1.08
N SER A 58 -12.28 -24.24 0.94
CA SER A 58 -11.65 -24.35 -0.40
C SER A 58 -12.01 -25.67 -1.08
N ALA A 59 -12.09 -26.78 -0.35
CA ALA A 59 -12.53 -28.06 -0.90
C ALA A 59 -14.00 -28.03 -1.35
N TYR A 60 -14.88 -27.39 -0.56
CA TYR A 60 -16.28 -27.17 -0.91
C TYR A 60 -16.42 -26.34 -2.20
N LEU A 61 -15.73 -25.20 -2.29
CA LEU A 61 -15.75 -24.32 -3.46
C LEU A 61 -15.23 -25.03 -4.71
N SER A 62 -14.13 -25.80 -4.59
CA SER A 62 -13.59 -26.62 -5.68
C SER A 62 -14.59 -27.67 -6.19
N THR A 63 -15.39 -28.24 -5.28
CA THR A 63 -16.46 -29.20 -5.64
C THR A 63 -17.57 -28.52 -6.45
N ILE A 64 -17.90 -27.26 -6.16
CA ILE A 64 -18.88 -26.48 -6.95
C ILE A 64 -18.31 -26.15 -8.33
N ILE A 65 -17.08 -25.63 -8.39
CA ILE A 65 -16.41 -25.22 -9.63
C ILE A 65 -16.25 -26.41 -10.60
N SER A 66 -15.98 -27.60 -10.07
CA SER A 66 -15.85 -28.83 -10.87
C SER A 66 -17.17 -29.53 -11.20
N SER A 67 -18.30 -29.07 -10.64
CA SER A 67 -19.62 -29.62 -10.92
C SER A 67 -20.20 -29.07 -12.22
N GLY A 68 -20.82 -29.93 -13.04
CA GLY A 68 -21.60 -29.52 -14.21
C GLY A 68 -22.90 -28.78 -13.88
N LEU A 69 -23.33 -28.79 -12.61
CA LEU A 69 -24.58 -28.18 -12.13
C LEU A 69 -25.83 -28.60 -12.95
N ASP A 70 -25.86 -29.85 -13.42
CA ASP A 70 -26.84 -30.37 -14.40
C ASP A 70 -28.32 -30.27 -13.98
N TRP A 71 -28.61 -29.97 -12.71
CA TRP A 71 -29.97 -29.79 -12.21
C TRP A 71 -30.48 -28.34 -12.31
N ILE A 72 -29.63 -27.41 -12.72
CA ILE A 72 -29.98 -26.01 -13.01
C ILE A 72 -30.15 -25.92 -14.52
N ASP A 73 -31.35 -25.63 -15.01
CA ASP A 73 -31.64 -25.72 -16.46
C ASP A 73 -31.03 -24.57 -17.28
N ASP A 74 -30.93 -23.38 -16.70
CA ASP A 74 -30.41 -22.18 -17.37
C ASP A 74 -28.88 -22.12 -17.31
N GLU A 75 -28.25 -21.85 -18.45
CA GLU A 75 -26.79 -21.75 -18.58
C GLU A 75 -26.25 -20.46 -17.95
N GLU A 76 -27.00 -19.35 -18.03
CA GLU A 76 -26.61 -18.08 -17.40
C GLU A 76 -26.60 -18.22 -15.87
N ASP A 77 -27.57 -18.94 -15.31
CA ASP A 77 -27.65 -19.26 -13.89
C ASP A 77 -26.46 -20.08 -13.39
N ARG A 78 -25.97 -21.04 -14.21
CA ARG A 78 -24.77 -21.82 -13.90
C ARG A 78 -23.52 -20.93 -13.93
N GLU A 79 -23.42 -20.04 -14.91
CA GLU A 79 -22.30 -19.12 -15.05
C GLU A 79 -22.18 -18.19 -13.82
N ILE A 80 -23.29 -17.65 -13.32
CA ILE A 80 -23.33 -16.85 -12.09
C ILE A 80 -22.77 -17.62 -10.89
N ILE A 81 -23.16 -18.90 -10.74
CA ILE A 81 -22.69 -19.73 -9.62
C ILE A 81 -21.20 -20.05 -9.76
N TRP A 82 -20.73 -20.40 -10.95
CA TRP A 82 -19.31 -20.68 -11.20
C TRP A 82 -18.44 -19.44 -11.02
N GLU A 83 -18.88 -18.28 -11.49
CA GLU A 83 -18.18 -17.01 -11.31
C GLU A 83 -18.06 -16.66 -9.83
N GLU A 84 -19.17 -16.72 -9.09
CA GLU A 84 -19.18 -16.40 -7.67
C GLU A 84 -18.34 -17.41 -6.86
N ALA A 85 -18.44 -18.72 -7.15
CA ALA A 85 -17.63 -19.74 -6.49
C ALA A 85 -16.13 -19.58 -6.78
N SER A 86 -15.77 -19.30 -8.03
CA SER A 86 -14.39 -19.05 -8.45
C SER A 86 -13.83 -17.81 -7.76
N LYS A 87 -14.64 -16.75 -7.62
CA LYS A 87 -14.30 -15.55 -6.88
C LYS A 87 -14.01 -15.86 -5.41
N ARG A 88 -14.92 -16.55 -4.70
CA ARG A 88 -14.70 -16.96 -3.29
C ARG A 88 -13.48 -17.86 -3.12
N PHE A 89 -13.19 -18.70 -4.11
CA PHE A 89 -12.02 -19.57 -4.11
C PHE A 89 -10.73 -18.76 -4.24
N SER A 90 -10.68 -17.85 -5.21
CA SER A 90 -9.51 -16.98 -5.45
C SER A 90 -9.17 -16.10 -4.24
N GLU A 91 -10.17 -15.63 -3.48
CA GLU A 91 -10.02 -14.84 -2.25
C GLU A 91 -9.20 -15.56 -1.17
N ARG A 92 -9.05 -16.88 -1.28
CA ARG A 92 -8.36 -17.76 -0.33
C ARG A 92 -7.03 -18.31 -0.85
N CYS A 93 -6.63 -17.94 -2.07
CA CYS A 93 -5.43 -18.46 -2.75
C CYS A 93 -4.21 -17.52 -2.65
N GLY A 94 -4.28 -16.49 -1.81
CA GLY A 94 -3.21 -15.50 -1.67
C GLY A 94 -3.29 -14.36 -2.68
N ARG A 95 -2.55 -13.27 -2.43
CA ARG A 95 -2.67 -12.03 -3.23
C ARG A 95 -2.36 -12.22 -4.71
N SER A 96 -1.43 -13.12 -5.05
CA SER A 96 -1.01 -13.40 -6.44
C SER A 96 -2.08 -14.11 -7.28
N ALA A 97 -3.04 -14.78 -6.63
CA ALA A 97 -4.15 -15.46 -7.30
C ALA A 97 -5.47 -14.65 -7.23
N MET A 98 -5.51 -13.56 -6.47
CA MET A 98 -6.66 -12.67 -6.38
C MET A 98 -6.72 -11.72 -7.57
N GLY A 99 -7.94 -11.49 -8.07
CA GLY A 99 -8.22 -10.45 -9.07
C GLY A 99 -8.11 -9.04 -8.49
N GLU A 100 -8.87 -8.11 -9.08
CA GLU A 100 -8.99 -6.76 -8.53
C GLU A 100 -9.57 -6.80 -7.12
N ILE A 101 -8.94 -6.10 -6.20
CA ILE A 101 -9.42 -5.95 -4.83
C ILE A 101 -9.59 -4.48 -4.47
N THR A 102 -10.52 -4.20 -3.56
CA THR A 102 -10.62 -2.89 -2.91
C THR A 102 -10.52 -3.09 -1.41
N ARG A 103 -9.54 -2.42 -0.79
CA ARG A 103 -9.29 -2.46 0.65
C ARG A 103 -9.72 -1.16 1.32
N ARG A 104 -10.16 -1.27 2.57
CA ARG A 104 -10.46 -0.12 3.44
C ARG A 104 -9.40 -0.09 4.53
N TRP A 105 -8.66 1.01 4.60
CA TRP A 105 -7.55 1.17 5.53
C TRP A 105 -7.96 2.12 6.65
N PRO A 106 -8.19 1.63 7.87
CA PRO A 106 -8.59 2.46 8.99
C PRO A 106 -7.38 3.22 9.56
N PHE A 107 -7.60 4.48 9.88
CA PHE A 107 -6.66 5.35 10.57
C PHE A 107 -7.33 5.83 11.86
N GLU A 108 -6.85 5.28 12.97
CA GLU A 108 -7.38 5.49 14.31
C GLU A 108 -6.24 5.82 15.27
N ASP A 109 -6.24 7.07 15.73
CA ASP A 109 -5.30 7.57 16.73
C ASP A 109 -6.04 8.60 17.61
N ASP A 110 -5.65 8.72 18.88
CA ASP A 110 -6.27 9.68 19.80
C ASP A 110 -6.05 11.15 19.36
N SER A 111 -5.08 11.38 18.47
CA SER A 111 -4.64 12.71 18.06
C SER A 111 -5.41 13.29 16.86
N TYR A 112 -6.24 12.49 16.18
CA TYR A 112 -7.09 12.96 15.08
C TYR A 112 -8.40 12.16 14.98
N ALA A 113 -9.46 12.76 14.44
CA ALA A 113 -10.73 12.06 14.25
C ALA A 113 -10.53 10.85 13.30
N PRO A 114 -11.07 9.67 13.62
CA PRO A 114 -10.83 8.46 12.83
C PRO A 114 -11.34 8.58 11.39
N PHE A 115 -10.69 7.92 10.45
CA PHE A 115 -11.12 7.83 9.06
C PHE A 115 -10.68 6.53 8.41
N GLU A 116 -11.17 6.30 7.19
CA GLU A 116 -10.74 5.19 6.36
C GLU A 116 -10.34 5.69 4.98
N LEU A 117 -9.32 5.06 4.38
CA LEU A 117 -9.00 5.22 2.97
C LEU A 117 -9.47 4.01 2.18
N VAL A 118 -10.14 4.24 1.07
CA VAL A 118 -10.60 3.18 0.15
C VAL A 118 -9.61 3.08 -1.00
N ILE A 119 -8.88 1.97 -1.09
CA ILE A 119 -7.80 1.78 -2.05
C ILE A 119 -8.14 0.60 -2.95
N LYS A 120 -8.20 0.87 -4.26
CA LYS A 120 -8.29 -0.14 -5.31
C LYS A 120 -6.90 -0.63 -5.71
N GLU A 121 -6.77 -1.94 -5.77
CA GLU A 121 -5.58 -2.63 -6.25
C GLU A 121 -5.96 -3.56 -7.41
N PRO A 122 -5.49 -3.27 -8.62
CA PRO A 122 -5.64 -4.17 -9.76
C PRO A 122 -5.05 -5.57 -9.53
N PRO A 123 -5.37 -6.54 -10.39
CA PRO A 123 -4.73 -7.86 -10.38
C PRO A 123 -3.21 -7.75 -10.56
N LEU A 124 -2.46 -8.64 -9.88
CA LEU A 124 -1.02 -8.76 -10.07
C LEU A 124 -0.73 -9.59 -11.33
N THR A 125 -0.66 -8.93 -12.49
CA THR A 125 -0.28 -9.57 -13.75
C THR A 125 1.10 -9.10 -14.20
N GLY A 126 2.05 -10.02 -14.39
CA GLY A 126 3.38 -9.70 -14.94
C GLY A 126 4.16 -8.67 -14.11
N ASP A 127 4.71 -7.65 -14.77
CA ASP A 127 5.63 -6.64 -14.19
C ASP A 127 4.93 -5.53 -13.36
N ASN A 128 3.64 -5.68 -13.04
CA ASN A 128 2.80 -4.64 -12.40
C ASN A 128 2.99 -4.52 -10.86
N LEU A 129 4.24 -4.55 -10.37
CA LEU A 129 4.55 -4.49 -8.93
C LEU A 129 4.08 -3.17 -8.27
N GLY A 130 3.99 -2.07 -9.04
CA GLY A 130 3.50 -0.76 -8.58
C GLY A 130 1.99 -0.71 -8.27
N LEU A 131 1.21 -1.71 -8.70
CA LEU A 131 -0.24 -1.75 -8.46
C LEU A 131 -0.63 -2.44 -7.14
N LYS A 132 0.37 -2.89 -6.36
CA LYS A 132 0.20 -3.47 -5.02
C LYS A 132 0.36 -2.40 -3.94
N THR A 133 -0.49 -2.40 -2.93
CA THR A 133 -0.18 -1.69 -1.68
C THR A 133 0.83 -2.52 -0.89
N TRP A 134 1.97 -1.93 -0.54
CA TRP A 134 3.03 -2.59 0.21
C TRP A 134 2.98 -2.30 1.70
N GLY A 135 3.40 -3.27 2.53
CA GLY A 135 3.37 -3.19 4.00
C GLY A 135 3.97 -1.92 4.56
N SER A 136 5.15 -1.57 4.06
CA SER A 136 5.92 -0.39 4.43
C SER A 136 5.17 0.93 4.18
N SER A 137 4.34 1.03 3.12
CA SER A 137 3.53 2.23 2.87
C SER A 137 2.51 2.46 3.99
N TYR A 138 1.87 1.40 4.48
CA TYR A 138 0.92 1.50 5.58
C TYR A 138 1.62 1.72 6.92
N VAL A 139 2.76 1.06 7.18
CA VAL A 139 3.56 1.28 8.40
C VAL A 139 3.99 2.74 8.49
N LEU A 140 4.52 3.32 7.40
CA LEU A 140 4.87 4.74 7.38
C LEU A 140 3.63 5.63 7.53
N ALA A 141 2.51 5.27 6.91
CA ALA A 141 1.25 6.02 7.03
C ALA A 141 0.75 6.11 8.48
N GLN A 142 0.87 5.03 9.26
CA GLN A 142 0.51 5.02 10.69
C GLN A 142 1.44 5.90 11.54
N MET A 143 2.66 6.18 11.08
CA MET A 143 3.63 7.02 11.79
C MET A 143 3.50 8.52 11.48
N LEU A 144 2.70 8.90 10.46
CA LEU A 144 2.65 10.26 9.93
C LEU A 144 2.32 11.31 10.99
N HIS A 145 1.39 11.03 11.91
CA HIS A 145 1.04 11.98 12.96
C HIS A 145 2.26 12.31 13.83
N ASN A 146 2.92 11.28 14.36
CA ASN A 146 4.11 11.44 15.20
C ASN A 146 5.23 12.16 14.45
N ILE A 147 5.50 11.77 13.20
CA ILE A 147 6.50 12.44 12.35
C ILE A 147 6.17 13.93 12.17
N GLY A 148 4.90 14.27 12.00
CA GLY A 148 4.42 15.64 11.87
C GLY A 148 4.63 16.48 13.12
N GLU A 149 4.58 15.88 14.31
CA GLU A 149 4.80 16.56 15.60
C GLU A 149 6.25 16.51 16.08
N THR A 150 7.10 15.68 15.46
CA THR A 150 8.53 15.58 15.78
C THR A 150 9.39 16.09 14.63
N SER A 151 9.84 15.19 13.75
CA SER A 151 10.84 15.41 12.70
C SER A 151 10.41 16.48 11.69
N LEU A 152 9.10 16.73 11.55
CA LEU A 152 8.53 17.74 10.66
C LEU A 152 7.65 18.78 11.38
N SER A 153 7.78 18.92 12.70
CA SER A 153 7.05 19.93 13.49
C SER A 153 7.22 21.35 12.94
N HIS A 154 8.39 21.66 12.36
CA HIS A 154 8.69 22.94 11.73
C HIS A 154 8.02 23.15 10.37
N LEU A 155 7.51 22.10 9.71
CA LEU A 155 6.88 22.16 8.38
C LEU A 155 5.37 21.87 8.42
N VAL A 156 4.93 20.83 9.13
CA VAL A 156 3.54 20.33 9.05
C VAL A 156 2.82 20.20 10.40
N GLY A 157 3.49 20.48 11.52
CA GLY A 157 2.92 20.32 12.86
C GLY A 157 1.64 21.12 13.12
N GLN A 158 0.91 20.78 14.20
CA GLN A 158 -0.43 21.30 14.50
C GLN A 158 -0.54 22.84 14.62
N GLY A 159 0.56 23.55 14.88
CA GLY A 159 0.60 25.02 14.97
C GLY A 159 0.89 25.77 13.66
N LYS A 160 1.09 25.07 12.52
CA LYS A 160 1.49 25.71 11.27
C LYS A 160 0.29 26.32 10.53
N GLU A 161 0.34 27.64 10.31
CA GLU A 161 -0.65 28.39 9.53
C GLU A 161 -0.62 27.98 8.05
N THR A 162 0.58 27.76 7.51
CA THR A 162 0.80 27.32 6.13
C THR A 162 1.62 26.04 6.11
N ARG A 163 1.16 25.04 5.35
CA ARG A 163 1.87 23.77 5.15
C ARG A 163 2.39 23.69 3.72
N PRO A 164 3.60 23.15 3.51
CA PRO A 164 4.11 22.97 2.15
C PRO A 164 3.35 21.86 1.43
N THR A 165 3.29 21.96 0.11
CA THR A 165 2.92 20.81 -0.73
C THR A 165 3.94 19.70 -0.54
N VAL A 166 3.45 18.48 -0.32
CA VAL A 166 4.25 17.26 -0.15
C VAL A 166 4.31 16.52 -1.49
N LEU A 167 5.44 15.90 -1.80
CA LEU A 167 5.58 14.97 -2.91
C LEU A 167 5.75 13.54 -2.39
N GLU A 168 4.99 12.59 -2.94
CA GLU A 168 5.28 11.17 -2.81
C GLU A 168 5.94 10.65 -4.09
N LEU A 169 7.10 10.01 -3.96
CA LEU A 169 7.81 9.35 -5.06
C LEU A 169 7.52 7.84 -5.03
N GLY A 170 7.07 7.27 -6.14
CA GLY A 170 6.74 5.83 -6.22
C GLY A 170 5.52 5.49 -5.37
N SER A 171 4.42 6.20 -5.62
CA SER A 171 3.21 6.15 -4.78
C SER A 171 2.47 4.82 -4.87
N GLY A 172 2.64 4.09 -5.97
CA GLY A 172 1.90 2.89 -6.33
C GLY A 172 0.39 3.13 -6.27
N THR A 173 -0.23 2.62 -5.21
CA THR A 173 -1.67 2.77 -4.95
C THR A 173 -2.05 4.11 -4.31
N GLY A 174 -1.09 4.85 -3.75
CA GLY A 174 -1.26 6.17 -3.13
C GLY A 174 -1.62 6.16 -1.66
N LEU A 175 -1.64 4.99 -0.99
CA LEU A 175 -2.08 4.89 0.41
C LEU A 175 -1.35 5.87 1.35
N LEU A 176 -0.02 5.94 1.24
CA LEU A 176 0.81 6.77 2.12
C LEU A 176 0.55 8.27 1.90
N GLY A 177 0.59 8.77 0.66
CA GLY A 177 0.36 10.17 0.38
C GLY A 177 -1.09 10.62 0.59
N LEU A 178 -2.08 9.76 0.34
CA LEU A 178 -3.47 10.05 0.71
C LEU A 178 -3.65 10.17 2.22
N ALA A 179 -2.98 9.31 3.00
CA ALA A 179 -2.95 9.42 4.46
C ALA A 179 -2.25 10.70 4.91
N ALA A 180 -1.14 11.08 4.27
CA ALA A 180 -0.43 12.32 4.54
C ALA A 180 -1.30 13.55 4.26
N ALA A 181 -2.07 13.54 3.17
CA ALA A 181 -3.01 14.61 2.84
C ALA A 181 -4.06 14.80 3.95
N ALA A 182 -4.63 13.69 4.45
CA ALA A 182 -5.66 13.70 5.49
C ALA A 182 -5.11 14.05 6.89
N ILE A 183 -3.96 13.49 7.27
CA ILE A 183 -3.38 13.64 8.62
C ILE A 183 -2.69 14.99 8.76
N TRP A 184 -1.85 15.37 7.79
CA TRP A 184 -1.16 16.65 7.82
C TRP A 184 -2.01 17.80 7.28
N LYS A 185 -3.20 17.54 6.71
CA LYS A 185 -4.10 18.58 6.20
C LYS A 185 -3.38 19.49 5.20
N THR A 186 -2.76 18.86 4.22
CA THR A 186 -1.93 19.54 3.22
C THR A 186 -2.23 19.01 1.82
N HIS A 187 -1.70 19.71 0.81
CA HIS A 187 -1.72 19.24 -0.57
C HIS A 187 -0.60 18.21 -0.78
N VAL A 188 -0.93 17.05 -1.33
CA VAL A 188 0.03 16.01 -1.72
C VAL A 188 0.00 15.77 -3.22
N ILE A 189 1.16 15.82 -3.86
CA ILE A 189 1.36 15.35 -5.23
C ILE A 189 1.85 13.92 -5.15
N LEU A 190 1.08 12.99 -5.69
CA LEU A 190 1.38 11.58 -5.77
C LEU A 190 2.00 11.31 -7.13
N SER A 191 3.19 10.73 -7.17
CA SER A 191 3.91 10.47 -8.42
C SER A 191 4.31 9.01 -8.59
N ASP A 192 4.22 8.53 -9.83
CA ASP A 192 4.61 7.19 -10.24
C ASP A 192 4.79 7.12 -11.77
N LEU A 193 5.05 5.93 -12.31
CA LEU A 193 5.16 5.67 -13.74
C LEU A 193 3.83 5.92 -14.47
N PRO A 194 3.85 6.34 -15.76
CA PRO A 194 2.66 6.65 -16.54
C PRO A 194 1.57 5.57 -16.51
N GLU A 195 1.93 4.30 -16.49
CA GLU A 195 1.02 3.15 -16.44
C GLU A 195 0.34 2.94 -15.07
N ILE A 196 0.94 3.46 -13.98
CA ILE A 196 0.41 3.38 -12.62
C ILE A 196 -0.55 4.55 -12.34
N VAL A 197 -0.30 5.71 -12.94
CA VAL A 197 -1.07 6.96 -12.75
C VAL A 197 -2.59 6.81 -12.91
N PRO A 198 -3.13 6.03 -13.87
CA PRO A 198 -4.58 5.84 -13.99
C PRO A 198 -5.23 5.26 -12.72
N ASN A 199 -4.63 4.20 -12.13
CA ASN A 199 -5.15 3.62 -10.89
C ASN A 199 -4.93 4.55 -9.70
N LEU A 200 -3.79 5.23 -9.65
CA LEU A 200 -3.48 6.22 -8.62
C LEU A 200 -4.48 7.39 -8.63
N SER A 201 -4.81 7.91 -9.81
CA SER A 201 -5.83 8.95 -10.01
C SER A 201 -7.23 8.48 -9.60
N TYR A 202 -7.57 7.23 -9.90
CA TYR A 202 -8.82 6.63 -9.42
C TYR A 202 -8.86 6.64 -7.88
N ASN A 203 -7.80 6.20 -7.20
CA ASN A 203 -7.73 6.19 -5.74
C ASN A 203 -7.77 7.61 -5.14
N VAL A 204 -7.15 8.59 -5.78
CA VAL A 204 -7.29 10.01 -5.40
C VAL A 204 -8.75 10.45 -5.44
N GLU A 205 -9.45 10.17 -6.54
CA GLU A 205 -10.85 10.58 -6.69
C GLU A 205 -11.75 9.89 -5.66
N GLN A 206 -11.58 8.59 -5.44
CA GLN A 206 -12.36 7.84 -4.44
C GLN A 206 -12.26 8.42 -3.03
N ASN A 207 -11.13 9.05 -2.68
CA ASN A 207 -10.89 9.60 -1.35
C ASN A 207 -10.98 11.14 -1.30
N ARG A 208 -11.28 11.81 -2.42
CA ARG A 208 -11.24 13.28 -2.55
C ARG A 208 -12.10 13.98 -1.50
N GLN A 209 -13.35 13.55 -1.33
CA GLN A 209 -14.28 14.19 -0.40
C GLN A 209 -13.79 14.06 1.05
N MET A 210 -13.42 12.85 1.47
CA MET A 210 -12.96 12.56 2.83
C MET A 210 -11.70 13.36 3.18
N ILE A 211 -10.74 13.44 2.25
CA ILE A 211 -9.52 14.23 2.42
C ILE A 211 -9.85 15.74 2.48
N GLY A 212 -10.75 16.21 1.61
CA GLY A 212 -11.17 17.61 1.56
C GLY A 212 -11.88 18.08 2.85
N GLU A 213 -12.75 17.24 3.42
CA GLU A 213 -13.41 17.49 4.72
C GLU A 213 -12.42 17.64 5.87
N ARG A 214 -11.19 17.12 5.71
CA ARG A 214 -10.09 17.23 6.68
C ARG A 214 -9.14 18.39 6.39
N GLY A 215 -9.34 19.11 5.29
CA GLY A 215 -8.50 20.24 4.89
C GLY A 215 -7.24 19.84 4.10
N GLY A 216 -7.18 18.61 3.59
CA GLY A 216 -6.14 18.16 2.66
C GLY A 216 -6.58 18.23 1.20
N ALA A 217 -5.65 17.93 0.30
CA ALA A 217 -5.94 17.67 -1.11
C ALA A 217 -4.89 16.73 -1.69
N ALA A 218 -5.24 16.01 -2.76
CA ALA A 218 -4.29 15.18 -3.49
C ALA A 218 -4.50 15.28 -5.01
N VAL A 219 -3.42 15.12 -5.75
CA VAL A 219 -3.41 14.98 -7.22
C VAL A 219 -2.35 13.96 -7.61
N ALA A 220 -2.58 13.22 -8.69
CA ALA A 220 -1.65 12.24 -9.22
C ALA A 220 -1.02 12.74 -10.52
N GLY A 221 0.24 12.40 -10.76
CA GLY A 221 0.97 12.76 -11.98
C GLY A 221 2.10 11.80 -12.30
N ALA A 222 2.49 11.74 -13.58
CA ALA A 222 3.59 10.90 -14.02
C ALA A 222 4.94 11.51 -13.60
N LEU A 223 5.84 10.69 -13.07
CA LEU A 223 7.23 11.05 -12.82
C LEU A 223 8.10 9.78 -12.87
N THR A 224 8.57 9.43 -14.06
CA THR A 224 9.58 8.38 -14.21
C THR A 224 10.94 8.89 -13.73
N TRP A 225 11.56 8.17 -12.79
CA TRP A 225 12.88 8.55 -12.26
C TRP A 225 13.95 8.38 -13.34
N GLY A 226 14.59 9.49 -13.73
CA GLY A 226 15.56 9.48 -14.82
C GLY A 226 14.95 9.24 -16.21
N GLY A 227 13.62 9.33 -16.34
CA GLY A 227 12.90 9.18 -17.61
C GLY A 227 13.00 10.42 -18.52
N GLU A 228 12.46 10.28 -19.72
CA GLU A 228 12.39 11.35 -20.73
C GLU A 228 11.25 12.35 -20.44
N GLU A 229 11.21 13.47 -21.18
CA GLU A 229 10.24 14.56 -20.92
C GLU A 229 8.77 14.12 -21.09
N ASP A 230 8.48 13.11 -21.91
CA ASP A 230 7.14 12.56 -22.13
C ASP A 230 6.69 11.58 -21.04
N GLU A 231 7.60 11.17 -20.15
CA GLU A 231 7.32 10.31 -18.99
C GLU A 231 7.17 11.10 -17.68
N VAL A 232 7.15 12.43 -17.77
CA VAL A 232 7.04 13.36 -16.64
C VAL A 232 5.92 14.35 -16.90
N ASP A 233 5.03 14.53 -15.91
CA ASP A 233 3.96 15.52 -16.00
C ASP A 233 4.56 16.95 -16.03
N PRO A 234 4.44 17.67 -17.15
CA PRO A 234 5.10 18.96 -17.32
C PRO A 234 4.44 20.07 -16.51
N LEU A 235 3.22 19.87 -16.00
CA LEU A 235 2.53 20.86 -15.16
C LEU A 235 2.95 20.70 -13.70
N LEU A 236 2.97 19.45 -13.21
CA LEU A 236 3.29 19.15 -11.81
C LEU A 236 4.80 19.23 -11.52
N PHE A 237 5.65 18.91 -12.50
CA PHE A 237 7.11 18.84 -12.35
C PHE A 237 7.87 19.84 -13.24
N SER A 238 7.22 20.96 -13.60
CA SER A 238 7.81 22.04 -14.42
C SER A 238 9.10 22.67 -13.85
N ARG A 239 9.37 22.51 -12.55
CA ARG A 239 10.50 23.12 -11.86
C ARG A 239 11.14 22.13 -10.90
N LYS A 240 12.48 22.05 -10.98
CA LYS A 240 13.30 21.33 -10.01
C LYS A 240 13.34 22.05 -8.65
N ASN A 241 13.63 21.30 -7.59
CA ASN A 241 13.83 21.78 -6.21
C ASN A 241 12.60 22.51 -5.63
N ASN A 242 11.39 22.01 -5.89
CA ASN A 242 10.14 22.69 -5.54
C ASN A 242 9.51 22.21 -4.22
N PHE A 243 9.89 21.04 -3.71
CA PHE A 243 9.21 20.40 -2.59
C PHE A 243 10.01 20.48 -1.29
N LYS A 244 9.38 20.95 -0.20
CA LYS A 244 10.03 20.95 1.13
C LYS A 244 9.92 19.60 1.84
N VAL A 245 8.95 18.77 1.46
CA VAL A 245 8.74 17.45 2.05
C VAL A 245 8.56 16.45 0.91
N ILE A 246 9.39 15.42 0.94
CA ILE A 246 9.24 14.24 0.08
C ILE A 246 9.03 13.01 0.99
N ILE A 247 8.07 12.17 0.65
CA ILE A 247 7.81 10.88 1.34
C ILE A 247 7.94 9.73 0.35
N ILE A 248 8.48 8.60 0.79
CA ILE A 248 8.83 7.46 -0.07
C ILE A 248 8.67 6.16 0.73
N ALA A 249 8.01 5.15 0.16
CA ALA A 249 7.90 3.82 0.77
C ALA A 249 8.17 2.71 -0.25
N ASP A 250 8.91 1.68 0.18
CA ASP A 250 9.28 0.49 -0.62
C ASP A 250 9.95 0.74 -1.98
N PRO A 251 10.90 1.69 -2.14
CA PRO A 251 11.33 2.07 -3.48
C PRO A 251 12.43 1.18 -4.07
N LEU A 252 13.02 0.24 -3.29
CA LEU A 252 14.28 -0.43 -3.66
C LEU A 252 14.10 -1.94 -3.89
N TYR A 253 14.09 -2.35 -5.15
CA TYR A 253 14.04 -3.75 -5.56
C TYR A 253 14.89 -4.09 -6.80
N ASP A 254 15.49 -3.09 -7.45
CA ASP A 254 16.42 -3.25 -8.58
C ASP A 254 17.75 -2.52 -8.30
N ASP A 255 18.85 -3.02 -8.86
CA ASP A 255 20.20 -2.46 -8.65
C ASP A 255 20.34 -1.00 -9.16
N ASN A 256 19.48 -0.54 -10.08
CA ASN A 256 19.48 0.83 -10.56
C ASN A 256 18.70 1.80 -9.65
N HIS A 257 17.77 1.30 -8.82
CA HIS A 257 16.87 2.13 -8.02
C HIS A 257 17.58 3.07 -7.05
N PRO A 258 18.66 2.67 -6.36
CA PRO A 258 19.42 3.59 -5.51
C PRO A 258 19.82 4.90 -6.20
N GLY A 259 20.39 4.80 -7.40
CA GLY A 259 20.87 5.97 -8.16
C GLY A 259 19.71 6.80 -8.73
N LEU A 260 18.72 6.13 -9.32
CA LEU A 260 17.53 6.76 -9.90
C LEU A 260 16.72 7.51 -8.84
N LEU A 261 16.44 6.87 -7.70
CA LEU A 261 15.71 7.47 -6.59
C LEU A 261 16.46 8.66 -6.01
N ALA A 262 17.76 8.51 -5.75
CA ALA A 262 18.56 9.62 -5.24
C ALA A 262 18.60 10.80 -6.23
N GLY A 263 18.62 10.52 -7.53
CA GLY A 263 18.48 11.55 -8.58
C GLY A 263 17.13 12.26 -8.54
N ALA A 264 16.03 11.50 -8.47
CA ALA A 264 14.68 12.05 -8.36
C ALA A 264 14.52 12.90 -7.08
N VAL A 265 15.06 12.45 -5.95
CA VAL A 265 15.05 13.22 -4.71
C VAL A 265 15.84 14.52 -4.87
N ASP A 266 17.05 14.49 -5.43
CA ASP A 266 17.88 15.68 -5.60
C ASP A 266 17.24 16.69 -6.57
N ASP A 267 16.57 16.20 -7.62
CA ASP A 267 15.86 17.02 -8.59
C ASP A 267 14.59 17.67 -8.03
N GLN A 268 13.92 17.05 -7.08
CA GLN A 268 12.62 17.52 -6.58
C GLN A 268 12.69 18.24 -5.23
N LEU A 269 13.64 17.87 -4.36
CA LEU A 269 13.75 18.42 -3.02
C LEU A 269 14.31 19.85 -3.07
N SER A 270 13.62 20.77 -2.41
CA SER A 270 14.06 22.14 -2.23
C SER A 270 15.48 22.23 -1.66
N LEU A 271 16.19 23.29 -2.06
CA LEU A 271 17.50 23.65 -1.50
C LEU A 271 17.38 24.32 -0.12
N ASP A 272 16.15 24.53 0.38
CA ASP A 272 15.89 25.04 1.72
C ASP A 272 16.51 24.12 2.79
N PRO A 273 17.29 24.67 3.75
CA PRO A 273 17.84 23.95 4.89
C PRO A 273 16.83 23.10 5.67
N ASP A 274 15.57 23.53 5.69
CA ASP A 274 14.50 22.89 6.42
C ASP A 274 13.84 21.75 5.64
N ALA A 275 14.15 21.59 4.35
CA ALA A 275 13.57 20.54 3.52
C ALA A 275 13.98 19.14 4.01
N ARG A 276 13.04 18.19 3.97
CA ARG A 276 13.23 16.83 4.48
C ARG A 276 12.72 15.78 3.50
N VAL A 277 13.36 14.61 3.53
CA VAL A 277 12.91 13.40 2.82
C VAL A 277 12.70 12.27 3.81
N MET A 278 11.53 11.64 3.80
CA MET A 278 11.19 10.50 4.65
C MET A 278 11.16 9.26 3.77
N VAL A 279 11.97 8.27 4.13
CA VAL A 279 12.09 7.04 3.34
C VAL A 279 11.85 5.86 4.25
N MET A 280 10.97 4.94 3.84
CA MET A 280 10.84 3.64 4.46
C MET A 280 11.24 2.53 3.50
N VAL A 281 12.23 1.73 3.90
CA VAL A 281 12.72 0.57 3.14
C VAL A 281 12.55 -0.70 3.97
N PRO A 282 11.70 -1.64 3.54
CA PRO A 282 11.65 -2.98 4.12
C PRO A 282 12.95 -3.75 3.85
N GLN A 283 13.55 -4.31 4.89
CA GLN A 283 14.75 -5.15 4.79
C GLN A 283 14.33 -6.62 4.78
N ARG A 284 13.92 -7.11 3.61
CA ARG A 284 13.44 -8.49 3.41
C ARG A 284 14.59 -9.51 3.41
N ASP A 285 15.76 -9.09 2.93
CA ASP A 285 16.90 -9.96 2.67
C ASP A 285 18.22 -9.16 2.57
N ALA A 286 19.33 -9.86 2.28
CA ALA A 286 20.63 -9.22 2.09
C ALA A 286 20.67 -8.26 0.87
N VAL A 287 19.78 -8.45 -0.12
CA VAL A 287 19.72 -7.61 -1.33
C VAL A 287 19.15 -6.24 -0.97
N THR A 288 17.98 -6.21 -0.35
CA THR A 288 17.32 -4.97 0.13
C THR A 288 18.22 -4.17 1.09
N VAL A 289 18.99 -4.85 1.96
CA VAL A 289 20.00 -4.21 2.82
C VAL A 289 21.13 -3.57 2.02
N LYS A 290 21.63 -4.25 0.98
CA LYS A 290 22.66 -3.73 0.07
C LYS A 290 22.13 -2.53 -0.74
N LEU A 291 20.92 -2.61 -1.28
CA LEU A 291 20.28 -1.53 -2.02
C LEU A 291 20.10 -0.28 -1.15
N LEU A 292 19.63 -0.44 0.10
CA LEU A 292 19.53 0.67 1.04
C LEU A 292 20.89 1.33 1.31
N SER A 293 21.95 0.53 1.44
CA SER A 293 23.30 1.03 1.66
C SER A 293 23.80 1.82 0.43
N ALA A 294 23.54 1.31 -0.77
CA ALA A 294 23.84 2.02 -2.01
C ALA A 294 23.06 3.34 -2.11
N PHE A 295 21.77 3.34 -1.74
CA PHE A 295 20.93 4.55 -1.78
C PHE A 295 21.46 5.64 -0.84
N LYS A 296 21.85 5.27 0.40
CA LYS A 296 22.49 6.21 1.34
C LYS A 296 23.77 6.82 0.75
N ASN A 297 24.59 6.03 0.05
CA ASN A 297 25.81 6.52 -0.59
C ASN A 297 25.51 7.46 -1.76
N GLU A 298 24.52 7.14 -2.60
CA GLU A 298 24.07 7.98 -3.72
C GLU A 298 23.49 9.32 -3.27
N MET A 299 22.78 9.34 -2.13
CA MET A 299 22.27 10.56 -1.50
C MET A 299 23.40 11.46 -0.96
N ALA A 300 24.42 10.85 -0.35
CA ALA A 300 25.59 11.56 0.18
C ALA A 300 26.55 12.06 -0.90
N SER A 301 26.55 11.45 -2.09
CA SER A 301 27.43 11.82 -3.20
C SER A 301 26.88 12.94 -4.09
N LYS A 302 25.64 13.43 -3.83
CA LYS A 302 25.05 14.55 -4.58
C LYS A 302 25.84 15.84 -4.39
N SER A 303 25.68 16.75 -5.35
CA SER A 303 26.36 18.06 -5.34
C SER A 303 26.09 18.88 -4.07
N VAL A 304 24.86 18.77 -3.55
CA VAL A 304 24.49 19.20 -2.21
C VAL A 304 24.08 17.95 -1.40
N PRO A 305 24.99 17.38 -0.59
CA PRO A 305 24.80 16.10 0.05
C PRO A 305 23.52 16.02 0.89
N LEU A 306 22.81 14.90 0.77
CA LEU A 306 21.68 14.55 1.61
C LEU A 306 22.13 13.52 2.64
N VAL A 307 22.01 13.88 3.91
CA VAL A 307 22.47 13.04 5.04
C VAL A 307 21.29 12.56 5.86
N CYS A 308 21.37 11.34 6.37
CA CYS A 308 20.38 10.77 7.26
C CYS A 308 20.52 11.45 8.64
N LEU A 309 19.50 12.21 9.04
CA LEU A 309 19.45 12.95 10.30
C LEU A 309 18.90 12.08 11.43
N GLU A 310 17.93 11.24 11.11
CA GLU A 310 17.27 10.33 12.05
C GLU A 310 17.09 8.97 11.37
N GLU A 311 17.27 7.89 12.12
CA GLU A 311 16.92 6.54 11.66
C GLU A 311 16.29 5.71 12.77
N THR A 312 15.36 4.84 12.39
CA THR A 312 14.67 3.91 13.29
C THR A 312 14.27 2.64 12.55
N PHE A 313 13.90 1.62 13.29
CA PHE A 313 13.42 0.35 12.77
C PHE A 313 12.03 0.05 13.32
N VAL A 314 11.12 -0.34 12.44
CA VAL A 314 9.72 -0.57 12.75
C VAL A 314 9.31 -1.92 12.20
N ALA A 315 8.64 -2.73 13.02
CA ALA A 315 8.06 -3.98 12.55
C ALA A 315 6.89 -3.70 11.60
N GLY A 316 6.93 -4.29 10.41
CA GLY A 316 5.85 -4.25 9.42
C GLY A 316 5.32 -5.64 9.11
N GLN A 317 4.21 -5.66 8.38
CA GLN A 317 3.65 -6.87 7.76
C GLN A 317 3.47 -6.60 6.28
N ASP A 318 3.82 -7.55 5.42
CA ASP A 318 3.46 -7.49 4.00
C ASP A 318 2.85 -8.82 3.51
N ASP A 319 2.10 -8.74 2.41
CA ASP A 319 1.46 -9.90 1.79
C ASP A 319 2.44 -10.61 0.82
N TRP A 320 3.74 -10.62 1.11
CA TRP A 320 4.77 -11.25 0.29
C TRP A 320 5.38 -12.46 1.01
N GLY A 321 5.58 -13.56 0.29
CA GLY A 321 6.05 -14.83 0.87
C GLY A 321 5.00 -15.94 0.83
N ASN A 322 5.34 -17.11 1.39
CA ASN A 322 4.45 -18.27 1.39
C ASN A 322 3.29 -18.04 2.38
N ASP A 323 2.04 -18.23 1.95
CA ASP A 323 0.85 -17.91 2.75
C ASP A 323 0.69 -18.75 4.03
N ASP A 324 1.42 -19.86 4.09
CA ASP A 324 1.45 -20.78 5.23
C ASP A 324 2.47 -20.36 6.31
N ASP A 325 3.26 -19.28 6.10
CA ASP A 325 4.29 -18.82 7.03
C ASP A 325 4.14 -17.32 7.36
N GLU A 326 3.36 -16.99 8.40
CA GLU A 326 3.21 -15.60 8.85
C GLU A 326 4.50 -15.01 9.48
N GLU A 327 5.50 -15.84 9.83
CA GLU A 327 6.81 -15.33 10.23
C GLU A 327 7.57 -14.77 9.02
N ALA A 328 7.34 -15.33 7.82
CA ALA A 328 7.83 -14.80 6.55
C ALA A 328 7.14 -13.50 6.10
N ARG A 329 5.91 -13.21 6.59
CA ARG A 329 5.18 -11.96 6.32
C ARG A 329 5.64 -10.78 7.18
N ARG A 330 6.45 -11.03 8.23
CA ARG A 330 6.98 -9.97 9.09
C ARG A 330 8.25 -9.40 8.48
N VAL A 331 8.24 -8.10 8.24
CA VAL A 331 9.38 -7.40 7.64
C VAL A 331 9.84 -6.28 8.53
N ASN A 332 11.14 -6.25 8.82
CA ASN A 332 11.74 -5.13 9.54
C ASN A 332 11.90 -3.95 8.58
N CYS A 333 11.21 -2.86 8.85
CA CYS A 333 11.23 -1.66 8.01
C CYS A 333 12.22 -0.66 8.59
N TRP A 334 13.26 -0.33 7.84
CA TRP A 334 14.12 0.81 8.13
C TRP A 334 13.40 2.09 7.73
N HIS A 335 13.34 3.06 8.62
CA HIS A 335 12.83 4.41 8.36
C HIS A 335 13.94 5.42 8.57
N GLY A 336 14.16 6.30 7.60
CA GLY A 336 15.14 7.37 7.68
C GLY A 336 14.56 8.73 7.28
N VAL A 337 15.00 9.76 8.02
CA VAL A 337 14.73 11.16 7.73
C VAL A 337 16.02 11.78 7.20
N PHE A 338 16.02 12.30 5.97
CA PHE A 338 17.15 12.98 5.37
C PHE A 338 16.94 14.49 5.32
N GLY A 339 18.03 15.24 5.35
CA GLY A 339 18.07 16.67 5.06
C GLY A 339 19.38 17.05 4.36
N ARG A 340 19.39 18.22 3.73
CA ARG A 340 20.60 18.71 3.05
C ARG A 340 21.64 19.12 4.10
N GLN A 341 22.88 18.66 3.92
CA GLN A 341 24.02 19.15 4.69
C GLN A 341 24.51 20.44 4.03
N LEU A 342 24.20 21.59 4.64
CA LEU A 342 24.79 22.84 4.20
C LEU A 342 26.25 22.87 4.60
N ASN A 343 27.12 23.18 3.64
CA ASN A 343 28.47 23.61 3.98
C ASN A 343 28.34 24.92 4.76
N VAL A 344 28.64 24.88 6.05
CA VAL A 344 28.91 26.11 6.81
C VAL A 344 30.16 26.70 6.17
N ALA A 345 29.99 27.71 5.32
CA ALA A 345 31.10 28.49 4.85
C ALA A 345 31.79 29.10 6.08
N ALA A 346 33.01 28.65 6.36
CA ALA A 346 33.89 29.20 7.39
C ALA A 346 34.44 30.57 6.97
#